data_AF-A0A2U2BT55-F1
#
_entry.id   AF-A0A2U2BT55-F1
#
_cell.length_a   1.000
_cell.length_b   1.000
_cell.length_c   1.000
_cell.angle_alpha   90.00
_cell.angle_beta   90.00
_cell.angle_gamma   90.00
#
_symmetry.space_group_name_H-M   'P 1'
#
loop_
_entity.id
_entity.type
_entity.pdbx_description
1 polymer ?
#
loop_
_entity_poly.entity_id
_entity_poly.type
_entity_poly.pdbx_seq_one_letter_code
_entity_poly.pdbx_strand_id
1 'polypeptide(L)'
;MAEHEDVPFFVAFRTAEAGMTVHIDVDQVENGASAGIMLADFARHFASALAQTGKAAGPDAALEEILELFGAEIDNPTDTVEGSIRN
;
A
#
# COMPACT_ATOMS: atom_id res chain seq x y z
N MET A 1 25.84 -17.08 -7.91
CA MET A 1 24.65 -16.23 -7.78
C MET A 1 24.58 -15.86 -6.32
N ALA A 2 24.65 -14.57 -5.97
CA ALA A 2 24.39 -14.17 -4.60
C ALA A 2 22.90 -14.45 -4.31
N GLU A 3 22.61 -15.11 -3.20
CA GLU A 3 21.24 -15.18 -2.69
C GLU A 3 20.80 -13.75 -2.38
N HIS A 4 19.80 -13.26 -3.10
CA HIS A 4 19.11 -12.04 -2.68
C HIS A 4 18.24 -12.44 -1.49
N GLU A 5 18.63 -11.99 -0.30
CA GLU A 5 17.80 -12.11 0.89
C GLU A 5 16.64 -11.13 0.74
N ASP A 6 15.42 -11.64 0.57
CA ASP A 6 14.21 -10.82 0.51
C ASP A 6 13.93 -10.29 1.94
N VAL A 7 14.42 -9.09 2.22
CA VAL A 7 14.17 -8.39 3.49
C VAL A 7 12.89 -7.54 3.38
N PRO A 8 11.96 -7.62 4.36
CA PRO A 8 10.73 -6.84 4.31
C PRO A 8 11.02 -5.35 4.55
N PHE A 9 10.71 -4.50 3.57
CA PHE A 9 10.85 -3.05 3.71
C PHE A 9 9.56 -2.37 4.18
N PHE A 10 8.40 -2.98 3.96
CA PHE A 10 7.09 -2.44 4.30
C PHE A 10 6.28 -3.50 5.04
N VAL A 11 5.80 -3.16 6.24
CA VAL A 11 4.90 -4.02 7.02
C VAL A 11 3.74 -3.17 7.53
N ALA A 12 2.52 -3.57 7.21
CA ALA A 12 1.31 -2.92 7.67
C ALA A 12 0.46 -3.86 8.54
N PHE A 13 0.00 -3.35 9.68
CA PHE A 13 -0.92 -4.03 10.58
C PHE A 13 -2.24 -3.26 10.64
N ARG A 14 -3.37 -3.95 10.45
CA ARG A 14 -4.70 -3.37 10.69
C ARG A 14 -4.99 -3.43 12.18
N THR A 15 -5.34 -2.30 12.78
CA THR A 15 -5.70 -2.23 14.20
C THR A 15 -7.21 -2.48 14.38
N ALA A 16 -7.64 -2.80 15.61
CA ALA A 16 -9.05 -3.10 15.90
C ALA A 16 -9.98 -1.89 15.75
N GLU A 17 -9.43 -0.66 15.81
CA GLU A 17 -10.18 0.61 15.77
C GLU A 17 -10.19 1.25 14.37
N ALA A 18 -10.09 0.43 13.31
CA ALA A 18 -10.02 0.84 11.90
C ALA A 18 -8.75 1.57 11.44
N GLY A 19 -7.80 1.86 12.34
CA GLY A 19 -6.49 2.41 11.98
C GLY A 19 -5.51 1.41 11.34
N MET A 20 -4.37 1.94 10.89
CA MET A 20 -3.23 1.17 10.42
C MET A 20 -1.97 1.57 11.16
N THR A 21 -1.18 0.57 11.58
CA THR A 21 0.21 0.76 11.99
C THR A 21 1.12 0.34 10.83
N VAL A 22 1.99 1.24 10.38
CA VAL A 22 2.90 0.98 9.26
C VAL A 22 4.34 1.13 9.72
N HIS A 23 5.16 0.16 9.36
CA HIS A 23 6.62 0.23 9.45
C HIS A 23 7.20 0.28 8.04
N ILE A 24 8.08 1.26 7.82
CA ILE A 24 8.81 1.44 6.57
C ILE A 24 10.30 1.47 6.90
N ASP A 25 11.06 0.63 6.22
CA ASP A 25 12.51 0.74 6.10
C ASP A 25 12.82 1.84 5.06
N VAL A 26 13.25 2.98 5.57
CA VAL A 26 13.49 4.19 4.75
C VAL A 26 14.73 4.07 3.88
N ASP A 27 15.67 3.17 4.21
CA ASP A 27 16.87 2.96 3.40
C ASP A 27 16.55 2.26 2.07
N GLN A 28 15.39 1.61 1.98
CA GLN A 28 14.86 1.00 0.75
C GLN A 28 13.92 1.93 -0.04
N VAL A 29 13.59 3.10 0.49
CA VAL A 29 12.73 4.10 -0.16
C VAL A 29 13.53 5.38 -0.43
N GLU A 30 14.21 5.39 -1.57
CA GLU A 30 15.17 6.45 -1.90
C GLU A 30 14.59 7.87 -1.94
N ASN A 31 13.37 8.04 -2.48
CA ASN A 31 12.76 9.35 -2.69
C ASN A 31 11.24 9.23 -2.98
N GLY A 32 10.56 10.39 -3.11
CA GLY A 32 9.13 10.42 -3.40
C GLY A 32 8.73 9.80 -4.75
N ALA A 33 9.60 9.83 -5.76
CA ALA A 33 9.31 9.23 -7.05
C ALA A 33 9.35 7.69 -6.97
N SER A 34 10.35 7.12 -6.29
CA SER A 34 10.41 5.67 -6.07
C SER A 34 9.25 5.20 -5.19
N ALA A 35 8.90 5.95 -4.14
CA ALA A 35 7.72 5.68 -3.33
C ALA A 35 6.42 5.70 -4.17
N GLY A 36 6.26 6.68 -5.06
CA GLY A 36 5.08 6.78 -5.93
C GLY A 36 4.94 5.58 -6.88
N ILE A 37 6.05 5.07 -7.44
CA ILE A 37 6.04 3.87 -8.28
C ILE A 37 5.64 2.64 -7.45
N MET A 38 6.20 2.49 -6.25
CA MET A 38 5.85 1.38 -5.34
C MET A 38 4.36 1.37 -4.99
N LEU A 39 3.79 2.53 -4.68
CA LEU A 39 2.35 2.66 -4.40
C LEU A 39 1.49 2.25 -5.60
N ALA A 40 1.91 2.58 -6.83
CA ALA A 40 1.20 2.15 -8.04
C ALA A 40 1.26 0.62 -8.23
N ASP A 41 2.39 -0.01 -7.94
CA ASP A 41 2.52 -1.46 -8.00
C ASP A 41 1.66 -2.15 -6.93
N PHE A 42 1.62 -1.61 -5.71
CA PHE A 42 0.74 -2.07 -4.65
C PHE A 42 -0.74 -1.97 -5.05
N ALA A 43 -1.17 -0.83 -5.59
CA ALA A 43 -2.55 -0.62 -6.04
C ALA A 43 -2.96 -1.67 -7.10
N ARG A 44 -2.09 -1.94 -8.08
CA ARG A 44 -2.33 -2.97 -9.10
C ARG A 44 -2.39 -4.38 -8.52
N HIS A 45 -1.55 -4.67 -7.54
CA HIS A 45 -1.55 -5.97 -6.86
C HIS A 45 -2.84 -6.17 -6.06
N PHE A 46 -3.28 -5.16 -5.31
CA PHE A 46 -4.57 -5.18 -4.62
C PHE A 46 -5.73 -5.37 -5.58
N ALA A 47 -5.77 -4.60 -6.67
CA ALA A 47 -6.81 -4.69 -7.68
C ALA A 47 -6.94 -6.12 -8.26
N SER A 48 -5.79 -6.72 -8.58
CA SER A 48 -5.73 -8.10 -9.05
C SER A 48 -6.24 -9.10 -8.00
N ALA A 49 -5.83 -8.95 -6.73
CA ALA A 49 -6.26 -9.83 -5.65
C ALA A 49 -7.76 -9.71 -5.34
N LEU A 50 -8.32 -8.50 -5.37
CA LEU A 50 -9.75 -8.26 -5.18
C LEU A 50 -10.57 -8.93 -6.29
N ALA A 51 -10.14 -8.77 -7.54
CA ALA A 51 -10.78 -9.43 -8.68
C ALA A 51 -10.72 -10.96 -8.58
N GLN A 52 -9.54 -11.52 -8.26
CA GLN A 52 -9.35 -12.98 -8.12
C GLN A 52 -10.19 -13.59 -6.99
N THR A 53 -10.47 -12.81 -5.94
CA THR A 53 -11.30 -13.25 -4.81
C THR A 53 -12.78 -12.92 -4.99
N GLY A 54 -13.20 -12.43 -6.16
CA GLY A 54 -14.59 -12.10 -6.48
C GLY A 54 -15.13 -10.88 -5.75
N LYS A 55 -14.25 -10.05 -5.16
CA LYS A 55 -14.61 -8.81 -4.46
C LYS A 55 -14.75 -7.61 -5.38
N ALA A 56 -14.39 -7.76 -6.65
CA ALA A 56 -14.56 -6.76 -7.68
C ALA A 56 -14.93 -7.42 -9.02
N ALA A 57 -15.57 -6.66 -9.92
CA ALA A 57 -15.99 -7.13 -11.24
C ALA A 57 -14.82 -7.48 -12.17
N GLY A 58 -13.63 -6.94 -11.90
CA GLY A 58 -12.40 -7.20 -12.62
C GLY A 58 -11.25 -6.32 -12.09
N PRO A 59 -10.00 -6.57 -12.51
CA PRO A 59 -8.84 -5.81 -12.03
C PRO A 59 -8.95 -4.31 -12.35
N ASP A 60 -9.44 -3.94 -13.53
CA ASP A 60 -9.56 -2.53 -13.91
C ASP A 60 -10.59 -1.79 -13.06
N ALA A 61 -11.76 -2.40 -12.84
CA ALA A 61 -12.80 -1.84 -11.97
C ALA A 61 -12.32 -1.71 -10.51
N ALA A 62 -11.58 -2.70 -10.01
CA ALA A 62 -10.98 -2.63 -8.68
C ALA A 62 -9.92 -1.52 -8.57
N LEU A 63 -9.09 -1.34 -9.61
CA LEU A 63 -8.07 -0.30 -9.62
C LEU A 63 -8.69 1.09 -9.67
N GLU A 64 -9.74 1.29 -10.47
CA GLU A 64 -10.49 2.54 -10.54
C GLU A 64 -11.06 2.91 -9.16
N GLU A 65 -11.73 1.97 -8.49
CA GLU A 65 -12.27 2.17 -7.14
C GLU A 65 -11.17 2.47 -6.11
N ILE A 66 -10.04 1.75 -6.15
CA ILE A 66 -8.89 2.01 -5.28
C ILE A 66 -8.37 3.44 -5.46
N LEU A 67 -8.19 3.89 -6.71
CA LEU A 67 -7.63 5.21 -7.00
C LEU A 67 -8.59 6.35 -6.63
N GLU A 68 -9.90 6.15 -6.85
CA GLU A 68 -10.93 7.11 -6.44
C GLU A 68 -10.92 7.31 -4.92
N LEU A 69 -10.99 6.23 -4.15
CA LEU A 69 -11.01 6.29 -2.69
C LEU A 69 -9.67 6.75 -2.11
N PHE A 70 -8.55 6.36 -2.71
CA PHE A 70 -7.23 6.84 -2.31
C PHE A 70 -7.12 8.36 -2.48
N GLY A 71 -7.55 8.90 -3.63
CA GLY A 71 -7.56 10.34 -3.87
C GLY A 71 -8.45 11.08 -2.87
N ALA A 72 -9.66 10.57 -2.64
CA ALA A 72 -10.59 11.14 -1.67
C ALA A 72 -10.03 11.18 -0.24
N GLU A 73 -9.37 10.10 0.21
CA GLU A 73 -8.75 10.02 1.55
C GLU A 73 -7.53 10.94 1.69
N ILE A 74 -6.72 11.11 0.63
CA ILE A 74 -5.60 12.06 0.63
C ILE A 74 -6.12 13.51 0.73
N ASP A 75 -7.20 13.84 0.03
CA ASP A 75 -7.77 15.18 0.00
C ASP A 75 -8.56 15.50 1.28
N ASN A 76 -9.21 14.50 1.89
CA ASN A 76 -9.99 14.63 3.11
C ASN A 76 -9.84 13.40 4.03
N PRO A 77 -8.78 13.35 4.86
CA PRO A 77 -8.46 12.21 5.70
C PRO A 77 -9.59 11.90 6.70
N THR A 78 -9.99 10.63 6.76
CA THR A 78 -11.03 10.14 7.66
C THR A 78 -10.45 9.42 8.87
N ASP A 79 -9.21 8.92 8.77
CA ASP A 79 -8.49 8.23 9.84
C ASP A 79 -7.13 8.87 10.16
N THR A 80 -6.67 8.70 11.41
CA THR A 80 -5.30 9.02 11.81
C THR A 80 -4.37 7.83 11.55
N VAL A 81 -3.38 8.01 10.67
CA VAL A 81 -2.32 7.02 10.44
C VAL A 81 -1.23 7.17 11.52
N GLU A 82 -0.98 6.12 12.29
CA GLU A 82 0.15 6.07 13.23
C GLU A 82 1.30 5.25 12.62
N GLY A 83 2.46 5.89 12.41
CA GLY A 83 3.64 5.26 11.80
C GLY A 83 4.85 5.28 12.71
N SER A 84 5.73 4.29 12.58
CA SER A 84 7.08 4.36 13.15
C SER A 84 8.13 3.99 12.10
N ILE A 85 9.22 4.73 12.11
CA ILE A 85 10.37 4.52 11.21
C ILE A 85 11.25 3.44 11.85
N ARG A 86 11.61 2.42 11.09
CA ARG A 86 12.62 1.43 11.49
C ARG A 86 13.93 1.76 10.79
N ASN A 87 14.98 1.91 11.60
CA ASN A 87 16.39 2.00 11.20
C ASN A 87 17.12 0.75 11.70
#